data_AF-A0A2W6EX28-F1
#
_entry.id   AF-A0A2W6EX28-F1
#
_cell.length_a   1.000
_cell.length_b   1.000
_cell.length_c   1.000
_cell.angle_alpha   90.00
_cell.angle_beta   90.00
_cell.angle_gamma   90.00
#
_symmetry.space_group_name_H-M   'P 1'
#
loop_
_entity.id
_entity.type
_entity.pdbx_description
1 polymer ?
#
loop_
_entity_poly.entity_id
_entity_poly.type
_entity_poly.pdbx_seq_one_letter_code
_entity_poly.pdbx_strand_id
1 'polypeptide(L)'
;MGRPPARTVSSRVVDPAALLRAMFDAAVMAADPLQRVPAFLPARPAGRVVVVGAGKASARMAQAVEHAWDGPLSGLVLTRYGHAVPCSRVEIVQAAHPVPDAAGERGARRILELVSDLGADDLVLALISGGGSALLALPAPGIALADKQAINTALLRSGASVAAMNLVRKHLS
;
A
#
# COMPACT_ATOMS: atom_id res chain seq x y z
N MET A 1 39.74 -5.46 56.77
CA MET A 1 39.07 -5.77 55.49
C MET A 1 37.75 -5.00 55.44
N GLY A 2 37.71 -3.89 54.69
CA GLY A 2 36.52 -3.05 54.57
C GLY A 2 35.59 -3.56 53.46
N ARG A 3 34.32 -3.77 53.79
CA ARG A 3 33.27 -4.16 52.83
C ARG A 3 33.08 -3.02 51.81
N PRO A 4 33.14 -3.28 50.49
CA PRO A 4 32.95 -2.22 49.50
C PRO A 4 31.53 -1.65 49.58
N PRO A 5 31.34 -0.34 49.31
CA PRO A 5 30.02 0.27 49.35
C PRO A 5 29.12 -0.36 48.29
N ALA A 6 27.89 -0.70 48.69
CA ALA A 6 26.88 -1.23 47.79
C ALA A 6 26.64 -0.21 46.67
N ARG A 7 26.86 -0.61 45.41
CA ARG A 7 26.45 0.17 44.25
C ARG A 7 24.93 0.29 44.29
N THR A 8 24.43 1.48 44.61
CA THR A 8 23.02 1.82 44.45
C THR A 8 22.73 1.80 42.95
N VAL A 9 22.23 0.68 42.45
CA VAL A 9 21.62 0.63 41.12
C VAL A 9 20.38 1.50 41.24
N SER A 10 20.48 2.75 40.77
CA SER A 10 19.32 3.62 40.60
C SER A 10 18.38 2.90 39.64
N SER A 11 17.35 2.27 40.19
CA SER A 11 16.23 1.77 39.41
C SER A 11 15.59 3.01 38.80
N ARG A 12 15.89 3.30 37.53
CA ARG A 12 15.13 4.28 36.78
C ARG A 12 13.69 3.81 36.85
N VAL A 13 12.87 4.50 37.62
CA VAL A 13 11.41 4.36 37.56
C VAL A 13 11.07 4.89 36.18
N VAL A 14 11.03 4.01 35.20
CA VAL A 14 10.58 4.36 33.86
C VAL A 14 9.10 4.66 34.00
N ASP A 15 8.69 5.89 33.68
CA ASP A 15 7.28 6.23 33.58
C ASP A 15 6.61 5.23 32.62
N PRO A 16 5.67 4.39 33.11
CA PRO A 16 5.05 3.36 32.29
C PRO A 16 4.34 3.92 31.06
N ALA A 17 3.75 5.10 31.15
CA ALA A 17 3.09 5.74 30.02
C ALA A 17 4.10 6.15 28.94
N ALA A 18 5.22 6.73 29.35
CA ALA A 18 6.32 7.07 28.46
C ALA A 18 6.92 5.82 27.79
N LEU A 19 7.09 4.72 28.52
CA LEU A 19 7.58 3.46 27.97
C LEU A 19 6.61 2.89 26.92
N LEU A 20 5.32 2.78 27.25
CA LEU A 20 4.31 2.24 26.34
C LEU A 20 4.19 3.10 25.08
N ARG A 21 4.27 4.42 25.21
CA ARG A 21 4.29 5.33 24.07
C ARG A 21 5.51 5.11 23.19
N ALA A 22 6.70 5.01 23.78
CA ALA A 22 7.93 4.74 23.04
C ALA A 22 7.87 3.40 22.29
N MET A 23 7.30 2.35 22.90
CA MET A 23 7.08 1.06 22.25
C MET A 23 6.11 1.15 21.08
N PHE A 24 5.00 1.90 21.25
CA PHE A 24 4.05 2.16 20.16
C PHE A 24 4.70 2.92 19.00
N ASP A 25 5.41 4.01 19.29
CA ASP A 25 6.07 4.83 18.27
C ASP A 25 7.14 4.00 17.52
N ALA A 26 7.92 3.19 18.23
CA ALA A 26 8.87 2.26 17.62
C ALA A 26 8.19 1.24 16.70
N ALA A 27 7.04 0.68 17.09
CA ALA A 27 6.28 -0.26 16.27
C ALA A 27 5.69 0.41 15.01
N VAL A 28 5.19 1.64 15.13
CA VAL A 28 4.70 2.43 13.99
C VAL A 28 5.84 2.75 13.03
N MET A 29 6.98 3.21 13.54
CA MET A 29 8.17 3.49 12.72
C MET A 29 8.70 2.25 12.00
N ALA A 30 8.68 1.09 12.67
CA ALA A 30 9.09 -0.18 12.07
C ALA A 30 8.20 -0.60 10.89
N ALA A 31 6.99 -0.03 10.77
CA ALA A 31 6.06 -0.27 9.68
C ALA A 31 5.87 0.94 8.72
N ASP A 32 6.57 2.07 8.93
CA ASP A 32 6.42 3.25 8.07
C ASP A 32 7.01 2.99 6.66
N PRO A 33 6.21 3.13 5.59
CA PRO A 33 6.70 3.01 4.22
C PRO A 33 7.96 3.83 3.92
N LEU A 34 8.08 5.05 4.44
CA LEU A 34 9.24 5.91 4.19
C LEU A 34 10.55 5.32 4.75
N GLN A 35 10.46 4.54 5.83
CA GLN A 35 11.62 3.91 6.47
C GLN A 35 11.90 2.53 5.89
N ARG A 36 10.86 1.81 5.45
CA ARG A 36 10.97 0.40 5.07
C ARG A 36 11.20 0.20 3.58
N VAL A 37 10.48 0.91 2.72
CA VAL A 37 10.54 0.70 1.26
C VAL A 37 11.95 0.79 0.68
N PRO A 38 12.81 1.76 1.05
CA PRO A 38 14.14 1.91 0.44
C PRO A 38 15.01 0.65 0.52
N ALA A 39 14.93 -0.09 1.62
CA ALA A 39 15.73 -1.30 1.84
C ALA A 39 15.29 -2.51 0.99
N PHE A 40 14.13 -2.43 0.33
CA PHE A 40 13.59 -3.51 -0.51
C PHE A 40 13.52 -3.12 -1.99
N LEU A 41 14.06 -1.96 -2.37
CA LEU A 41 14.13 -1.58 -3.77
C LEU A 41 15.15 -2.48 -4.50
N PRO A 42 14.79 -3.02 -5.68
CA PRO A 42 15.71 -3.82 -6.47
C PRO A 42 16.80 -2.94 -7.10
N ALA A 43 17.83 -3.58 -7.66
CA ALA A 43 18.76 -2.88 -8.53
C ALA A 43 18.02 -2.28 -9.74
N ARG A 44 18.53 -1.16 -10.24
CA ARG A 44 17.97 -0.50 -11.42
C ARG A 44 18.09 -1.41 -12.65
N PRO A 45 17.00 -1.63 -13.41
CA PRO A 45 17.05 -2.41 -14.64
C PRO A 45 17.69 -1.59 -15.78
N ALA A 46 17.95 -2.25 -16.92
CA ALA A 46 18.38 -1.57 -18.14
C ALA A 46 17.23 -0.79 -18.80
N GLY A 47 15.99 -1.30 -18.71
CA GLY A 47 14.79 -0.70 -19.29
C GLY A 47 14.09 0.31 -18.38
N ARG A 48 12.80 0.50 -18.65
CA ARG A 48 11.89 1.41 -17.95
C ARG A 48 11.57 0.91 -16.54
N VAL A 49 11.26 1.85 -15.66
CA VAL A 49 10.75 1.55 -14.31
C VAL A 49 9.35 2.13 -14.19
N VAL A 50 8.36 1.25 -14.08
CA VAL A 50 6.95 1.62 -13.96
C VAL A 50 6.44 1.28 -12.57
N VAL A 51 6.11 2.31 -11.80
CA VAL A 51 5.55 2.17 -10.45
C VAL A 51 4.04 2.09 -10.54
N VAL A 52 3.46 0.96 -10.14
CA VAL A 52 2.01 0.78 -10.07
C VAL A 52 1.60 0.37 -8.66
N GLY A 53 0.35 0.57 -8.28
CA GLY A 53 -0.06 0.12 -6.96
C GLY A 53 -1.41 0.60 -6.49
N ALA A 54 -1.87 0.00 -5.41
CA ALA A 54 -3.11 0.39 -4.77
C ALA A 54 -3.13 0.01 -3.30
N GLY A 55 -3.80 0.84 -2.49
CA GLY A 55 -4.01 0.58 -1.07
C GLY A 55 -3.93 1.85 -0.23
N LYS A 56 -4.22 1.73 1.05
CA LYS A 56 -4.25 2.87 1.99
C LYS A 56 -2.87 3.53 2.16
N ALA A 57 -1.79 2.78 1.96
CA ALA A 57 -0.42 3.27 2.12
C ALA A 57 0.31 3.46 0.78
N SER A 58 -0.33 3.16 -0.36
CA SER A 58 0.32 3.17 -1.69
C SER A 58 0.94 4.52 -2.04
N ALA A 59 0.26 5.63 -1.71
CA ALA A 59 0.77 6.97 -1.95
C ALA A 59 2.04 7.27 -1.14
N ARG A 60 2.07 6.89 0.15
CA ARG A 60 3.26 7.05 1.01
C ARG A 60 4.39 6.10 0.59
N MET A 61 4.06 4.90 0.10
CA MET A 61 5.03 3.99 -0.52
C MET A 61 5.62 4.60 -1.79
N ALA A 62 4.80 5.20 -2.67
CA ALA A 62 5.27 5.85 -3.90
C ALA A 62 6.20 7.02 -3.60
N GLN A 63 5.88 7.83 -2.60
CA GLN A 63 6.76 8.89 -2.11
C GLN A 63 8.11 8.34 -1.62
N ALA A 64 8.10 7.21 -0.89
CA ALA A 64 9.32 6.55 -0.44
C ALA A 64 10.18 6.07 -1.63
N VAL A 65 9.55 5.49 -2.65
CA VAL A 65 10.23 5.11 -3.90
C VAL A 65 10.84 6.33 -4.56
N GLU A 66 10.09 7.42 -4.73
CA GLU A 66 10.64 8.63 -5.35
C GLU A 66 11.86 9.17 -4.59
N HIS A 67 11.80 9.24 -3.26
CA HIS A 67 12.92 9.77 -2.49
C HIS A 67 14.18 8.89 -2.59
N ALA A 68 14.02 7.57 -2.72
CA ALA A 68 15.14 6.62 -2.70
C ALA A 68 15.64 6.20 -4.08
N TRP A 69 14.81 6.34 -5.14
CA TRP A 69 15.15 5.85 -6.47
C TRP A 69 15.98 6.86 -7.27
N ASP A 70 17.23 6.49 -7.53
CA ASP A 70 18.17 7.25 -8.34
C ASP A 70 18.06 6.89 -9.83
N GLY A 71 17.06 7.48 -10.48
CA GLY A 71 16.84 7.31 -11.91
C GLY A 71 15.46 7.71 -12.41
N PRO A 72 15.24 7.61 -13.73
CA PRO A 72 13.92 7.79 -14.30
C PRO A 72 12.99 6.70 -13.79
N LEU A 73 11.79 7.12 -13.40
CA LEU A 73 10.64 6.27 -13.13
C LEU A 73 9.39 7.05 -13.52
N SER A 74 8.32 6.33 -13.82
CA SER A 74 6.99 6.89 -14.00
C SER A 74 5.96 5.93 -13.43
N GLY A 75 4.70 6.35 -13.37
CA GLY A 75 3.61 5.43 -13.10
C GLY A 75 2.47 6.06 -12.33
N LEU A 76 1.65 5.22 -11.70
CA LEU A 76 0.39 5.61 -11.09
C LEU A 76 0.05 4.70 -9.92
N VAL A 77 -0.34 5.28 -8.78
CA VAL A 77 -0.88 4.52 -7.64
C VAL A 77 -2.24 5.05 -7.22
N LEU A 78 -3.08 4.15 -6.69
CA LEU A 78 -4.40 4.48 -6.16
C LEU A 78 -4.40 4.47 -4.62
N THR A 79 -4.89 5.54 -4.02
CA THR A 79 -5.10 5.68 -2.57
C THR A 79 -6.50 6.18 -2.26
N ARG A 80 -6.83 6.35 -0.98
CA ARG A 80 -8.12 6.91 -0.55
C ARG A 80 -8.18 8.42 -0.77
N TYR A 81 -9.41 8.94 -0.93
CA TYR A 81 -9.69 10.37 -0.84
C TYR A 81 -9.12 10.97 0.45
N GLY A 82 -8.52 12.17 0.35
CA GLY A 82 -7.82 12.85 1.45
C GLY A 82 -6.44 12.28 1.83
N HIS A 83 -5.96 11.22 1.18
CA HIS A 83 -4.67 10.57 1.50
C HIS A 83 -3.59 10.71 0.41
N ALA A 84 -3.73 11.69 -0.49
CA ALA A 84 -2.67 12.01 -1.43
C ALA A 84 -1.45 12.58 -0.70
N VAL A 85 -0.26 12.33 -1.23
CA VAL A 85 0.98 12.93 -0.76
C VAL A 85 1.72 13.53 -1.96
N PRO A 86 2.63 14.49 -1.76
CA PRO A 86 3.43 15.04 -2.85
C PRO A 86 4.28 13.95 -3.49
N CYS A 87 4.12 13.79 -4.81
CA CYS A 87 4.90 12.95 -5.71
C CYS A 87 5.02 13.71 -7.04
N SER A 88 6.17 13.58 -7.69
CA SER A 88 6.55 14.35 -8.88
C SER A 88 6.59 13.49 -10.15
N ARG A 89 6.82 12.19 -10.00
CA ARG A 89 7.02 11.22 -11.08
C ARG A 89 5.95 10.12 -11.09
N VAL A 90 5.39 9.79 -9.93
CA VAL A 90 4.28 8.85 -9.76
C VAL A 90 2.99 9.63 -9.56
N GLU A 91 2.01 9.41 -10.43
CA GLU A 91 0.69 10.01 -10.28
C GLU A 91 -0.06 9.38 -9.11
N ILE A 92 -0.67 10.23 -8.27
CA ILE A 92 -1.49 9.79 -7.15
C ILE A 92 -2.97 9.96 -7.50
N VAL A 93 -3.64 8.86 -7.81
CA VAL A 93 -5.09 8.84 -8.02
C VAL A 93 -5.80 8.51 -6.71
N GLN A 94 -6.88 9.23 -6.43
CA GLN A 94 -7.71 9.01 -5.25
C GLN A 94 -9.02 8.35 -5.67
N ALA A 95 -9.42 7.31 -4.92
CA ALA A 95 -10.62 6.52 -5.18
C ALA A 95 -11.32 6.11 -3.88
N ALA A 96 -12.54 5.61 -4.02
CA ALA A 96 -13.37 5.20 -2.89
C ALA A 96 -12.90 3.89 -2.24
N HIS A 97 -13.07 3.84 -0.92
CA HIS A 97 -12.90 2.65 -0.09
C HIS A 97 -13.84 2.78 1.12
N PRO A 98 -14.58 1.74 1.53
CA PRO A 98 -14.39 0.33 1.20
C PRO A 98 -15.15 -0.17 -0.03
N VAL A 99 -16.01 0.64 -0.63
CA VAL A 99 -16.75 0.28 -1.85
C VAL A 99 -16.07 0.94 -3.05
N PRO A 100 -15.78 0.19 -4.16
CA PRO A 100 -15.18 0.76 -5.37
C PRO A 100 -16.02 1.91 -5.96
N ASP A 101 -15.38 2.81 -6.70
CA ASP A 101 -16.06 3.82 -7.52
C ASP A 101 -15.44 3.92 -8.91
N ALA A 102 -16.00 4.82 -9.74
CA ALA A 102 -15.54 5.01 -11.11
C ALA A 102 -14.11 5.58 -11.20
N ALA A 103 -13.62 6.28 -10.16
CA ALA A 103 -12.24 6.75 -10.12
C ALA A 103 -11.27 5.57 -9.95
N GLY A 104 -11.62 4.61 -9.07
CA GLY A 104 -10.91 3.35 -8.91
C GLY A 104 -10.85 2.54 -10.20
N GLU A 105 -11.99 2.39 -10.88
CA GLU A 105 -12.08 1.67 -12.16
C GLU A 105 -11.20 2.30 -13.25
N ARG A 106 -11.30 3.63 -13.43
CA ARG A 106 -10.45 4.34 -14.42
C ARG A 106 -8.98 4.21 -14.10
N GLY A 107 -8.59 4.35 -12.83
CA GLY A 107 -7.18 4.19 -12.44
C GLY A 107 -6.69 2.75 -12.61
N ALA A 108 -7.52 1.75 -12.34
CA ALA A 108 -7.17 0.34 -12.59
C ALA A 108 -6.95 0.05 -14.08
N ARG A 109 -7.81 0.60 -14.96
CA ARG A 109 -7.65 0.51 -16.41
C ARG A 109 -6.36 1.16 -16.89
N ARG A 110 -6.04 2.35 -16.38
CA ARG A 110 -4.78 3.06 -16.69
C ARG A 110 -3.55 2.30 -16.21
N ILE A 111 -3.60 1.67 -15.03
CA ILE A 111 -2.51 0.80 -14.56
C ILE A 111 -2.31 -0.37 -15.53
N LEU A 112 -3.39 -1.01 -16.00
CA LEU A 112 -3.29 -2.10 -16.96
C LEU A 112 -2.64 -1.63 -18.27
N GLU A 113 -3.07 -0.49 -18.79
CA GLU A 113 -2.47 0.13 -20.00
C GLU A 113 -0.97 0.42 -19.81
N LEU A 114 -0.58 1.00 -18.66
CA LEU A 114 0.81 1.34 -18.34
C LEU A 114 1.77 0.13 -18.30
N VAL A 115 1.25 -1.08 -18.07
CA VAL A 115 2.07 -2.29 -17.96
C VAL A 115 1.93 -3.22 -19.16
N SER A 116 1.06 -2.89 -20.13
CA SER A 116 0.70 -3.80 -21.22
C SER A 116 1.77 -3.94 -22.31
N ASP A 117 2.67 -2.96 -22.44
CA ASP A 117 3.71 -2.88 -23.48
C ASP A 117 5.13 -3.08 -22.92
N LEU A 118 5.27 -3.60 -21.70
CA LEU A 118 6.57 -3.76 -21.04
C LEU A 118 7.34 -4.97 -21.58
N GLY A 119 8.65 -4.78 -21.77
CA GLY A 119 9.59 -5.81 -22.20
C GLY A 119 10.29 -6.51 -21.04
N ALA A 120 11.14 -7.49 -21.36
CA ALA A 120 11.89 -8.27 -20.37
C ALA A 120 12.93 -7.46 -19.57
N ASP A 121 13.38 -6.33 -20.13
CA ASP A 121 14.33 -5.42 -19.49
C ASP A 121 13.64 -4.34 -18.65
N ASP A 122 12.31 -4.25 -18.69
CA ASP A 122 11.53 -3.28 -17.91
C ASP A 122 11.21 -3.84 -16.52
N LEU A 123 11.06 -2.94 -15.54
CA LEU A 123 10.68 -3.27 -14.17
C LEU A 123 9.30 -2.69 -13.83
N VAL A 124 8.38 -3.56 -13.40
CA VAL A 124 7.17 -3.14 -12.69
C VAL A 124 7.42 -3.18 -11.19
N LEU A 125 7.34 -2.04 -10.52
CA LEU A 125 7.35 -1.96 -9.06
C LEU A 125 5.93 -1.84 -8.53
N ALA A 126 5.38 -2.95 -8.04
CA ALA A 126 4.01 -3.03 -7.53
C ALA A 126 3.90 -2.70 -6.03
N LEU A 127 3.34 -1.52 -5.70
CA LEU A 127 3.16 -1.00 -4.34
C LEU A 127 1.77 -1.35 -3.79
N ILE A 128 1.66 -2.51 -3.14
CA ILE A 128 0.38 -3.04 -2.65
C ILE A 128 0.26 -2.89 -1.13
N SER A 129 -0.89 -2.39 -0.67
CA SER A 129 -1.25 -2.37 0.75
C SER A 129 -2.76 -2.64 0.94
N GLY A 130 -3.21 -2.71 2.20
CA GLY A 130 -4.61 -3.00 2.51
C GLY A 130 -5.58 -2.02 1.83
N GLY A 131 -6.72 -2.53 1.36
CA GLY A 131 -7.74 -1.75 0.64
C GLY A 131 -7.67 -1.85 -0.89
N GLY A 132 -6.68 -2.56 -1.45
CA GLY A 132 -6.52 -2.75 -2.89
C GLY A 132 -7.76 -3.31 -3.60
N SER A 133 -8.54 -4.20 -2.98
CA SER A 133 -9.74 -4.76 -3.61
C SER A 133 -10.82 -3.74 -3.95
N ALA A 134 -10.88 -2.61 -3.21
CA ALA A 134 -11.81 -1.54 -3.49
C ALA A 134 -11.22 -0.50 -4.43
N LEU A 135 -9.95 -0.15 -4.19
CA LEU A 135 -9.25 0.91 -4.90
C LEU A 135 -8.87 0.51 -6.33
N LEU A 136 -8.50 -0.76 -6.57
CA LEU A 136 -8.02 -1.28 -7.85
C LEU A 136 -9.04 -2.24 -8.48
N ALA A 137 -10.29 -1.81 -8.57
CA ALA A 137 -11.38 -2.63 -9.09
C ALA A 137 -11.61 -2.36 -10.58
N LEU A 138 -11.14 -3.28 -11.44
CA LEU A 138 -11.54 -3.34 -12.84
C LEU A 138 -12.55 -4.49 -13.01
N PRO A 139 -13.79 -4.25 -13.47
CA PRO A 139 -14.70 -5.34 -13.81
C PRO A 139 -14.26 -6.08 -15.08
N ALA A 140 -14.55 -7.39 -15.15
CA ALA A 140 -14.32 -8.16 -16.36
C ALA A 140 -15.20 -7.65 -17.53
N PRO A 141 -14.81 -7.90 -18.79
CA PRO A 141 -15.61 -7.47 -19.95
C PRO A 141 -17.08 -7.91 -19.86
N GLY A 142 -17.99 -6.98 -20.09
CA GLY A 142 -19.44 -7.23 -20.01
C GLY A 142 -20.05 -7.12 -18.61
N ILE A 143 -19.26 -6.83 -17.57
CA ILE A 143 -19.75 -6.63 -16.20
C ILE A 143 -19.70 -5.13 -15.86
N ALA A 144 -20.82 -4.56 -15.39
CA ALA A 144 -20.81 -3.18 -14.90
C ALA A 144 -20.21 -3.12 -13.49
N LEU A 145 -19.58 -1.98 -13.14
CA LEU A 145 -19.09 -1.75 -11.78
C LEU A 145 -20.21 -1.86 -10.74
N ALA A 146 -21.41 -1.40 -11.07
CA ALA A 146 -22.59 -1.51 -10.22
C ALA A 146 -22.95 -2.96 -9.90
N ASP A 147 -22.87 -3.87 -10.88
CA ASP A 147 -23.14 -5.30 -10.68
C ASP A 147 -22.10 -5.91 -9.73
N LYS A 148 -20.82 -5.57 -9.93
CA LYS A 148 -19.72 -5.99 -9.04
C LYS A 148 -19.93 -5.52 -7.60
N GLN A 149 -20.40 -4.28 -7.40
CA GLN A 149 -20.73 -3.75 -6.08
C GLN A 149 -21.94 -4.47 -5.46
N ALA A 150 -22.98 -4.74 -6.25
CA ALA A 150 -24.19 -5.44 -5.79
C ALA A 150 -23.86 -6.87 -5.36
N ILE A 151 -23.07 -7.60 -6.14
CA ILE A 151 -22.61 -8.95 -5.80
C ILE A 151 -21.79 -8.94 -4.51
N ASN A 152 -20.83 -8.00 -4.37
CA ASN A 152 -20.04 -7.88 -3.15
C ASN A 152 -20.91 -7.59 -1.91
N THR A 153 -21.94 -6.76 -2.05
CA THR A 153 -22.88 -6.46 -0.97
C THR A 153 -23.72 -7.69 -0.59
N ALA A 154 -24.18 -8.45 -1.58
CA ALA A 154 -24.91 -9.70 -1.34
C ALA A 154 -24.03 -10.74 -0.62
N LEU A 155 -22.76 -10.87 -1.04
CA LEU A 155 -21.78 -11.77 -0.41
C LEU A 155 -21.46 -11.39 1.04
N LEU A 156 -21.36 -10.09 1.36
CA LEU A 156 -21.19 -9.63 2.74
C LEU A 156 -22.41 -9.97 3.61
N ARG A 157 -23.61 -9.87 3.04
CA ARG A 157 -24.88 -10.18 3.74
C ARG A 157 -25.12 -11.67 3.93
N SER A 158 -24.54 -12.52 3.11
CA SER A 158 -24.77 -13.97 3.15
C SER A 158 -24.02 -14.70 4.27
N GLY A 159 -23.09 -14.03 4.96
CA GLY A 159 -22.20 -14.68 5.93
C GLY A 159 -21.14 -15.57 5.28
N ALA A 160 -20.91 -15.42 3.96
CA ALA A 160 -19.86 -16.15 3.26
C ALA A 160 -18.48 -15.86 3.87
N SER A 161 -17.63 -16.89 3.92
CA SER A 161 -16.25 -16.72 4.38
C SER A 161 -15.47 -15.80 3.44
N VAL A 162 -14.47 -15.09 3.98
CA VAL A 162 -13.61 -14.21 3.15
C VAL A 162 -12.95 -14.95 1.98
N ALA A 163 -12.65 -16.25 2.15
CA ALA A 163 -12.11 -17.11 1.10
C ALA A 163 -13.11 -17.31 -0.04
N ALA A 164 -14.37 -17.64 0.29
CA ALA A 164 -15.44 -17.79 -0.70
C ALA A 164 -15.75 -16.47 -1.41
N MET A 165 -15.79 -15.36 -0.68
CA MET A 165 -15.98 -14.04 -1.26
C MET A 165 -14.84 -13.68 -2.24
N ASN A 166 -13.59 -13.95 -1.87
CA ASN A 166 -12.43 -13.73 -2.73
C ASN A 166 -12.47 -14.60 -3.99
N LEU A 167 -12.93 -15.84 -3.87
CA LEU A 167 -13.10 -16.73 -5.02
C LEU A 167 -14.03 -16.10 -6.04
N VAL A 168 -15.23 -15.66 -5.62
CA VAL A 168 -16.19 -15.01 -6.52
C VAL A 168 -15.61 -13.73 -7.10
N ARG A 169 -15.07 -12.83 -6.27
CA ARG A 169 -14.55 -11.53 -6.73
C ARG A 169 -13.43 -11.64 -7.76
N LYS A 170 -12.57 -12.67 -7.67
CA LYS A 170 -11.51 -12.92 -8.66
C LYS A 170 -12.04 -13.26 -10.05
N HIS A 171 -13.18 -13.94 -10.13
CA HIS A 171 -13.80 -14.29 -11.42
C HIS A 171 -14.65 -13.14 -12.01
N LEU A 172 -14.82 -12.04 -11.26
CA LEU A 172 -15.51 -10.82 -11.70
C LEU A 172 -14.53 -9.68 -12.02
N SER A 173 -13.23 -9.96 -12.05
CA SER A 173 -12.15 -8.99 -12.26
C SER A 173 -11.26 -9.43 -13.41
#